data_AF-A0A651DFT7-F1
#
_entry.id   AF-A0A651DFT7-F1
#
_cell.length_a   1.000
_cell.length_b   1.000
_cell.length_c   1.000
_cell.angle_alpha   90.00
_cell.angle_beta   90.00
_cell.angle_gamma   90.00
#
_symmetry.space_group_name_H-M   'P 1'
#
loop_
_entity.id
_entity.type
_entity.pdbx_description
1 polymer ?
#
loop_
_entity_poly.entity_id
_entity_poly.type
_entity_poly.pdbx_seq_one_letter_code
_entity_poly.pdbx_strand_id
1 'polypeptide(L)'
;YAEEGDRFGWPAATPSMFGARSGGKGVLLDIGAHVFDLLVWWFGPELVLEEYRDDSFGGSEAAAHARIRTGSTIIHVRLSWLAKQANEYRFDGSQSGLDWAVYDLDRVRRRAPGEVEGREVRLSGAPKSFAGLAPQVLEDFLGAVEQGRAPAVTPADVLPSMRLIEACYASRERFEMPWHAFTGESRDVG
;
A
#
# COMPACT_ATOMS: atom_id res chain seq x y z
N TYR A 1 -10.40 -0.64 3.62
CA TYR A 1 -9.14 -1.20 4.14
C TYR A 1 -8.26 -1.58 2.97
N ALA A 2 -6.98 -1.26 3.04
CA ALA A 2 -5.95 -1.74 2.13
C ALA A 2 -4.86 -2.38 2.99
N GLU A 3 -4.68 -3.69 2.87
CA GLU A 3 -3.69 -4.42 3.66
C GLU A 3 -2.77 -5.15 2.70
N GLU A 4 -1.49 -4.79 2.70
CA GLU A 4 -0.51 -5.40 1.82
C GLU A 4 0.82 -5.62 2.55
N GLY A 5 1.40 -6.80 2.37
CA GLY A 5 2.66 -7.13 2.98
C GLY A 5 2.90 -8.62 3.01
N ASP A 6 4.17 -8.98 2.83
CA ASP A 6 4.68 -10.32 3.01
C ASP A 6 6.02 -10.22 3.75
N ARG A 7 6.53 -11.37 4.22
CA ARG A 7 7.90 -11.39 4.73
C ARG A 7 8.82 -10.93 3.60
N PHE A 8 9.63 -9.89 3.85
CA PHE A 8 10.55 -9.35 2.84
C PHE A 8 11.41 -10.47 2.25
N GLY A 9 11.28 -10.66 0.93
CA GLY A 9 11.90 -11.76 0.19
C GLY A 9 12.78 -11.32 -0.97
N TRP A 10 12.97 -10.01 -1.17
CA TRP A 10 13.77 -9.50 -2.27
C TRP A 10 15.27 -9.74 -2.01
N PRO A 11 16.06 -10.20 -3.00
CA PRO A 11 17.50 -10.41 -2.81
C PRO A 11 18.22 -9.08 -2.55
N ALA A 12 18.36 -8.71 -1.28
CA ALA A 12 19.13 -7.55 -0.88
C ALA A 12 20.62 -7.90 -0.95
N ALA A 13 21.25 -7.64 -2.11
CA ALA A 13 22.67 -7.88 -2.31
C ALA A 13 23.55 -7.03 -1.38
N THR A 14 23.02 -5.91 -0.88
CA THR A 14 23.69 -5.05 0.11
C THR A 14 22.67 -4.44 1.08
N PRO A 15 23.08 -4.02 2.30
CA PRO A 15 22.22 -3.31 3.25
C PRO A 15 21.77 -1.91 2.78
N SER A 16 22.16 -1.47 1.57
CA SER A 16 21.92 -0.12 1.06
C SER A 16 20.44 0.24 0.88
N MET A 17 19.55 -0.76 0.88
CA MET A 17 18.09 -0.55 0.88
C MET A 17 17.55 -0.15 2.25
N PHE A 18 18.30 -0.33 3.34
CA PHE A 18 17.82 -0.12 4.70
C PHE A 18 18.60 0.96 5.47
N GLY A 19 17.90 1.61 6.39
CA GLY A 19 18.49 2.50 7.39
C GLY A 19 18.78 3.92 6.89
N ALA A 20 19.43 4.74 7.70
CA ALA A 20 19.65 6.16 7.39
C ALA A 20 20.42 6.39 6.06
N ARG A 21 21.23 5.42 5.63
CA ARG A 21 21.98 5.47 4.36
C ARG A 21 21.11 5.28 3.12
N SER A 22 19.93 4.67 3.24
CA SER A 22 18.94 4.56 2.15
C SER A 22 18.01 5.77 2.07
N GLY A 23 18.32 6.84 2.83
CA GLY A 23 17.39 7.95 3.07
C GLY A 23 16.30 7.63 4.10
N GLY A 24 16.42 6.52 4.83
CA GLY A 24 15.47 6.12 5.87
C GLY A 24 14.08 5.73 5.35
N LYS A 25 14.00 5.35 4.08
CA LYS A 25 12.75 4.98 3.40
C LYS A 25 12.54 3.47 3.52
N GLY A 26 11.34 3.04 3.86
CA GLY A 26 11.00 1.65 4.14
C GLY A 26 9.77 1.18 3.37
N VAL A 27 8.95 0.35 4.02
CA VAL A 27 7.78 -0.30 3.40
C VAL A 27 6.78 0.70 2.82
N LEU A 28 6.73 1.94 3.34
CA LEU A 28 5.84 2.97 2.79
C LEU A 28 6.24 3.38 1.37
N LEU A 29 7.53 3.53 1.07
CA LEU A 29 7.95 3.93 -0.27
C LEU A 29 7.97 2.75 -1.25
N ASP A 30 8.15 1.53 -0.75
CA ASP A 30 8.16 0.31 -1.56
C ASP A 30 6.72 -0.11 -1.93
N ILE A 31 5.98 -0.64 -0.95
CA ILE A 31 4.61 -1.13 -1.17
C ILE A 31 3.61 0.03 -1.17
N GLY A 32 3.80 0.98 -0.25
CA GLY A 32 2.84 2.08 -0.08
C GLY A 32 2.72 3.00 -1.29
N ALA A 33 3.74 3.08 -2.15
CA ALA A 33 3.67 3.84 -3.41
C ALA A 33 2.58 3.28 -4.34
N HIS A 34 2.52 1.95 -4.51
CA HIS A 34 1.48 1.30 -5.30
C HIS A 34 0.10 1.44 -4.67
N VAL A 35 0.00 1.22 -3.36
CA VAL A 35 -1.26 1.34 -2.62
C VAL A 35 -1.82 2.75 -2.71
N PHE A 36 -1.01 3.78 -2.47
CA PHE A 36 -1.47 5.16 -2.48
C PHE A 36 -1.82 5.64 -3.89
N ASP A 37 -1.10 5.19 -4.91
CA ASP A 37 -1.44 5.47 -6.31
C ASP A 37 -2.84 4.91 -6.66
N LEU A 38 -3.13 3.65 -6.30
CA LEU A 38 -4.44 3.04 -6.49
C LEU A 38 -5.55 3.76 -5.69
N LEU A 39 -5.27 4.16 -4.45
CA LEU A 39 -6.24 4.92 -3.67
C LEU A 39 -6.57 6.26 -4.33
N VAL A 40 -5.58 7.01 -4.80
CA VAL A 40 -5.77 8.26 -5.55
C VAL A 40 -6.55 8.00 -6.84
N TRP A 41 -6.23 6.92 -7.56
CA TRP A 41 -6.94 6.53 -8.77
C TRP A 41 -8.43 6.27 -8.51
N TRP A 42 -8.79 5.60 -7.41
CA TRP A 42 -10.19 5.26 -7.10
C TRP A 42 -10.98 6.39 -6.45
N PHE A 43 -10.36 7.15 -5.55
CA PHE A 43 -11.06 8.13 -4.71
C PHE A 43 -10.77 9.58 -5.09
N GLY A 44 -9.87 9.80 -6.04
CA GLY A 44 -9.44 11.11 -6.49
C GLY A 44 -8.30 11.71 -5.65
N PRO A 45 -7.80 12.89 -6.05
CA PRO A 45 -6.60 13.51 -5.47
C PRO A 45 -6.81 14.17 -4.10
N GLU A 46 -8.06 14.33 -3.65
CA GLU A 46 -8.45 15.04 -2.43
C GLU A 46 -8.35 14.19 -1.15
N LEU A 47 -7.53 13.13 -1.18
CA LEU A 47 -7.27 12.29 -0.02
C LEU A 47 -6.50 13.07 1.05
N VAL A 48 -7.00 13.02 2.28
CA VAL A 48 -6.39 13.73 3.43
C VAL A 48 -5.84 12.72 4.41
N LEU A 49 -4.53 12.75 4.66
CA LEU A 49 -3.91 11.99 5.74
C LEU A 49 -4.38 12.53 7.10
N GLU A 50 -4.86 11.64 7.95
CA GLU A 50 -5.22 11.98 9.33
C GLU A 50 -4.20 11.51 10.36
N GLU A 51 -3.61 10.34 10.13
CA GLU A 51 -2.71 9.70 11.06
C GLU A 51 -1.75 8.79 10.29
N TYR A 52 -0.48 8.80 10.67
CA TYR A 52 0.52 7.87 10.16
C TYR A 52 1.40 7.39 11.31
N ARG A 53 1.53 6.06 11.44
CA ARG A 53 2.40 5.41 12.41
C ARG A 53 3.30 4.36 11.77
N ASP A 54 4.52 4.25 12.26
CA ASP A 54 5.50 3.27 11.80
C ASP A 54 6.35 2.68 12.93
N ASP A 55 7.16 1.65 12.63
CA ASP A 55 8.05 0.98 13.59
C ASP A 55 9.50 1.53 13.57
N SER A 56 9.74 2.66 12.90
CA SER A 56 11.09 3.18 12.71
C SER A 56 11.68 3.82 13.97
N PHE A 57 12.98 3.57 14.16
CA PHE A 57 13.84 4.23 15.14
C PHE A 57 14.70 5.36 14.53
N GLY A 58 14.25 5.97 13.42
CA GLY A 58 15.00 7.00 12.70
C GLY A 58 15.71 6.48 11.43
N GLY A 59 15.35 5.27 10.99
CA GLY A 59 15.74 4.68 9.71
C GLY A 59 14.52 4.27 8.89
N SER A 60 14.67 3.21 8.10
CA SER A 60 13.55 2.60 7.37
C SER A 60 12.56 1.94 8.33
N GLU A 61 11.28 2.14 8.06
CA GLU A 61 10.18 1.39 8.64
C GLU A 61 9.94 0.07 7.91
N ALA A 62 9.61 -0.99 8.65
CA ALA A 62 9.22 -2.29 8.11
C ALA A 62 7.72 -2.57 8.31
N ALA A 63 7.03 -1.80 9.15
CA ALA A 63 5.59 -1.83 9.29
C ALA A 63 5.04 -0.40 9.37
N ALA A 64 3.89 -0.16 8.74
CA ALA A 64 3.24 1.15 8.76
C ALA A 64 1.72 1.04 8.77
N HIS A 65 1.07 2.02 9.41
CA HIS A 65 -0.38 2.23 9.37
C HIS A 65 -0.66 3.68 8.99
N ALA A 66 -1.50 3.89 7.98
CA ALA A 66 -2.04 5.21 7.65
C ALA A 66 -3.57 5.20 7.78
N ARG A 67 -4.13 6.30 8.30
CA ARG A 67 -5.56 6.58 8.27
C ARG A 67 -5.81 7.79 7.40
N ILE A 68 -6.57 7.61 6.33
CA ILE A 68 -6.81 8.60 5.28
C ILE A 68 -8.31 8.88 5.19
N ARG A 69 -8.72 10.13 4.97
CA ARG A 69 -10.10 10.53 4.77
C ARG A 69 -10.33 11.03 3.35
N THR A 70 -11.53 10.74 2.83
CA THR A 70 -12.11 11.41 1.66
C THR A 70 -13.61 11.53 1.85
N GLY A 71 -14.12 12.76 1.95
CA GLY A 71 -15.51 13.00 2.34
C GLY A 71 -15.88 12.28 3.65
N SER A 72 -16.91 11.43 3.60
CA SER A 72 -17.36 10.59 4.73
C SER A 72 -16.65 9.23 4.83
N THR A 73 -15.73 8.91 3.90
CA THR A 73 -15.04 7.63 3.85
C THR A 73 -13.73 7.70 4.62
N ILE A 74 -13.48 6.69 5.45
CA ILE A 74 -12.20 6.47 6.12
C ILE A 74 -11.52 5.25 5.49
N ILE A 75 -10.27 5.43 5.10
CA ILE A 75 -9.43 4.41 4.49
C ILE A 75 -8.32 4.09 5.49
N HIS A 76 -8.26 2.83 5.89
CA HIS A 76 -7.16 2.28 6.69
C HIS A 76 -6.19 1.56 5.77
N VAL A 77 -4.91 1.92 5.83
CA VAL A 77 -3.83 1.29 5.09
C VAL A 77 -2.87 0.63 6.04
N ARG A 78 -2.60 -0.67 5.88
CA ARG A 78 -1.63 -1.42 6.67
C ARG A 78 -0.59 -2.04 5.76
N LEU A 79 0.67 -1.76 6.05
CA LEU A 79 1.82 -2.21 5.27
C LEU A 79 2.77 -3.03 6.15
N SER A 80 3.35 -4.10 5.62
CA SER A 80 4.28 -4.94 6.39
C SER A 80 5.31 -5.67 5.53
N TRP A 81 6.57 -5.57 5.92
CA TRP A 81 7.67 -6.46 5.52
C TRP A 81 7.92 -7.58 6.53
N LEU A 82 7.25 -7.52 7.68
CA LEU A 82 7.50 -8.40 8.82
C LEU A 82 6.64 -9.67 8.79
N ALA A 83 5.45 -9.59 8.21
CA ALA A 83 4.48 -10.68 8.22
C ALA A 83 3.53 -10.58 7.03
N LYS A 84 3.08 -11.75 6.55
CA LYS A 84 2.01 -11.87 5.56
C LYS A 84 0.73 -11.17 6.04
N GLN A 85 0.22 -10.25 5.22
CA GLN A 85 -1.07 -9.60 5.39
C GLN A 85 -2.15 -10.34 4.60
N ALA A 86 -3.38 -9.83 4.65
CA ALA A 86 -4.45 -10.32 3.78
C ALA A 86 -4.12 -10.13 2.29
N ASN A 87 -3.29 -9.13 1.94
CA ASN A 87 -2.97 -8.74 0.57
C ASN A 87 -4.25 -8.48 -0.23
N GLU A 88 -5.10 -7.61 0.33
CA GLU A 88 -6.46 -7.36 -0.14
C GLU A 88 -6.87 -5.89 0.04
N TYR A 89 -7.64 -5.39 -0.93
CA TYR A 89 -8.41 -4.16 -0.84
C TYR A 89 -9.86 -4.50 -0.50
N ARG A 90 -10.31 -4.04 0.66
CA ARG A 90 -11.68 -4.24 1.14
C ARG A 90 -12.44 -2.92 1.19
N PHE A 91 -13.54 -2.87 0.46
CA PHE A 91 -14.47 -1.76 0.38
C PHE A 91 -15.77 -2.17 1.05
N ASP A 92 -16.24 -1.38 2.02
CA ASP A 92 -17.52 -1.62 2.67
C ASP A 92 -18.44 -0.41 2.40
N GLY A 93 -19.46 -0.63 1.58
CA GLY A 93 -20.49 0.36 1.25
C GLY A 93 -21.83 0.05 1.92
N SER A 94 -22.76 0.99 1.86
CA SER A 94 -24.08 0.86 2.50
C SER A 94 -24.99 -0.19 1.89
N GLN A 95 -24.72 -0.64 0.66
CA GLN A 95 -25.54 -1.60 -0.09
C GLN A 95 -24.78 -2.89 -0.46
N SER A 96 -23.45 -2.87 -0.42
CA SER A 96 -22.60 -4.03 -0.70
C SER A 96 -21.17 -3.76 -0.26
N GLY A 97 -20.43 -4.83 0.00
CA GLY A 97 -18.98 -4.84 0.10
C GLY A 97 -18.31 -5.37 -1.18
N LEU A 98 -17.05 -5.03 -1.35
CA LEU A 98 -16.16 -5.58 -2.37
C LEU A 98 -14.83 -5.95 -1.70
N ASP A 99 -14.29 -7.13 -2.01
CA ASP A 99 -12.92 -7.53 -1.69
C ASP A 99 -12.19 -7.76 -3.00
N TRP A 100 -10.96 -7.28 -3.08
CA TRP A 100 -10.08 -7.49 -4.20
C TRP A 100 -8.70 -7.89 -3.71
N ALA A 101 -8.31 -9.15 -3.94
CA ALA A 101 -6.96 -9.59 -3.65
C ALA A 101 -5.97 -8.88 -4.59
N VAL A 102 -4.87 -8.36 -4.04
CA VAL A 102 -3.89 -7.51 -4.75
C VAL A 102 -3.33 -8.17 -6.01
N TYR A 103 -3.27 -9.51 -6.04
CA TYR A 103 -2.72 -10.28 -7.15
C TYR A 103 -3.77 -10.84 -8.12
N ASP A 104 -5.06 -10.62 -7.86
CA ASP A 104 -6.12 -11.09 -8.74
C ASP A 104 -6.35 -10.09 -9.88
N LEU A 105 -6.05 -10.48 -11.11
CA LEU A 105 -6.16 -9.58 -12.27
C LEU A 105 -7.56 -9.58 -12.90
N ASP A 106 -8.31 -10.66 -12.73
CA ASP A 106 -9.53 -10.94 -13.49
C ASP A 106 -10.76 -11.19 -12.62
N ARG A 107 -10.66 -10.96 -11.31
CA ARG A 107 -11.76 -11.26 -10.38
C ARG A 107 -11.74 -10.39 -9.15
N VAL A 108 -12.93 -10.21 -8.61
CA VAL A 108 -13.21 -9.56 -7.33
C VAL A 108 -14.29 -10.36 -6.61
N ARG A 109 -14.40 -10.22 -5.30
CA ARG A 109 -15.48 -10.82 -4.49
C ARG A 109 -16.44 -9.74 -4.05
N ARG A 110 -17.71 -9.85 -4.43
CA ARG A 110 -18.78 -8.94 -4.00
C ARG A 110 -19.53 -9.53 -2.81
N ARG A 111 -19.66 -8.79 -1.71
CA ARG A 111 -20.44 -9.17 -0.53
C ARG A 111 -21.79 -8.47 -0.53
N ALA A 112 -22.90 -9.21 -0.42
CA ALA A 112 -24.20 -8.62 -0.13
C ALA A 112 -24.29 -8.15 1.33
N PRO A 113 -25.28 -7.30 1.70
CA PRO A 113 -25.49 -6.92 3.10
C PRO A 113 -25.69 -8.14 4.00
N GLY A 114 -24.85 -8.27 5.04
CA GLY A 114 -24.88 -9.39 5.99
C GLY A 114 -24.17 -10.66 5.54
N GLU A 115 -23.59 -10.68 4.33
CA GLU A 115 -22.85 -11.83 3.80
C GLU A 115 -21.35 -11.74 4.13
N VAL A 116 -20.77 -12.84 4.61
CA VAL A 116 -19.34 -12.90 4.96
C VAL A 116 -18.48 -13.35 3.79
N GLU A 117 -18.86 -14.41 3.08
CA GLU A 117 -18.02 -15.01 2.03
C GLU A 117 -18.12 -14.34 0.65
N GLY A 118 -19.25 -13.68 0.36
CA GLY A 118 -19.49 -13.03 -0.92
C GLY A 118 -19.49 -13.97 -2.13
N ARG A 119 -19.69 -13.38 -3.30
CA ARG A 119 -19.67 -14.07 -4.59
C ARG A 119 -18.54 -13.55 -5.48
N GLU A 120 -17.78 -14.47 -6.08
CA GLU A 120 -16.78 -14.12 -7.10
C GLU A 120 -17.46 -13.56 -8.36
N VAL A 121 -16.92 -12.45 -8.85
CA VAL A 121 -17.27 -11.82 -10.11
C VAL A 121 -16.02 -11.74 -10.95
N ARG A 122 -16.07 -12.31 -12.16
CA ARG A 122 -14.96 -12.25 -13.12
C ARG A 122 -15.09 -11.05 -14.05
N LEU A 123 -13.97 -10.40 -14.31
CA LEU A 123 -13.83 -9.24 -15.17
C LEU A 123 -13.33 -9.68 -16.54
N SER A 124 -14.11 -9.42 -17.59
CA SER A 124 -13.73 -9.72 -18.96
C SER A 124 -12.63 -8.80 -19.46
N GLY A 125 -11.66 -9.33 -20.20
CA GLY A 125 -10.58 -8.54 -20.81
C GLY A 125 -9.41 -8.25 -19.88
N ALA A 126 -9.42 -8.80 -18.65
CA ALA A 126 -8.29 -8.74 -17.74
C ALA A 126 -7.02 -9.40 -18.34
N PRO A 127 -5.82 -8.88 -18.04
CA PRO A 127 -4.57 -9.54 -18.38
C PRO A 127 -4.47 -10.93 -17.75
N LYS A 128 -3.85 -11.87 -18.47
CA LYS A 128 -3.66 -13.24 -17.97
C LYS A 128 -2.59 -13.34 -16.87
N SER A 129 -1.67 -12.37 -16.81
CA SER A 129 -0.59 -12.32 -15.84
C SER A 129 -0.03 -10.90 -15.73
N PHE A 130 0.66 -10.62 -14.62
CA PHE A 130 1.38 -9.35 -14.42
C PHE A 130 2.44 -9.12 -15.50
N ALA A 131 3.14 -10.17 -15.93
CA ALA A 131 4.09 -10.08 -17.03
C ALA A 131 3.44 -9.64 -18.35
N GLY A 132 2.15 -9.94 -18.55
CA GLY A 132 1.37 -9.49 -19.70
C GLY A 132 1.05 -7.99 -19.71
N LEU A 133 1.28 -7.27 -18.61
CA LEU A 133 1.12 -5.81 -18.54
C LEU A 133 2.35 -5.07 -19.08
N ALA A 134 3.54 -5.64 -18.97
CA ALA A 134 4.78 -4.96 -19.33
C ALA A 134 4.82 -4.47 -20.80
N PRO A 135 4.38 -5.27 -21.80
CA PRO A 135 4.29 -4.78 -23.18
C PRO A 135 3.35 -3.57 -23.32
N GLN A 136 2.21 -3.57 -22.62
CA GLN A 136 1.23 -2.47 -22.70
C GLN A 136 1.81 -1.16 -22.15
N VAL A 137 2.55 -1.23 -21.04
CA VAL A 137 3.22 -0.06 -20.46
C VAL A 137 4.32 0.48 -21.39
N LEU A 138 5.11 -0.42 -21.99
CA LEU A 138 6.15 -0.06 -22.95
C LEU A 138 5.58 0.55 -24.24
N GLU A 139 4.53 -0.05 -24.78
CA GLU A 139 3.81 0.46 -25.95
C GLU A 139 3.18 1.82 -25.67
N ASP A 140 2.65 2.03 -24.45
CA ASP A 140 2.11 3.32 -24.07
C ASP A 140 3.19 4.40 -24.04
N PHE A 141 4.32 4.09 -23.38
CA PHE A 141 5.46 4.98 -23.29
C PHE A 141 6.05 5.33 -24.67
N LEU A 142 6.31 4.32 -25.51
CA LEU A 142 6.84 4.52 -26.86
C LEU A 142 5.88 5.34 -27.72
N GLY A 143 4.57 5.04 -27.65
CA GLY A 143 3.55 5.82 -28.35
C GLY A 143 3.54 7.28 -27.92
N ALA A 144 3.69 7.58 -26.62
CA ALA A 144 3.76 8.95 -26.13
C ALA A 144 4.99 9.70 -26.67
N VAL A 145 6.15 9.03 -26.72
CA VAL A 145 7.41 9.62 -27.23
C VAL A 145 7.38 9.83 -28.73
N GLU A 146 6.98 8.82 -29.49
CA GLU A 146 7.06 8.83 -30.96
C GLU A 146 5.93 9.64 -31.61
N GLN A 147 4.73 9.60 -31.03
CA GLN A 147 3.52 10.18 -31.63
C GLN A 147 3.11 11.49 -30.96
N GLY A 148 3.78 11.90 -29.87
CA GLY A 148 3.46 13.11 -29.12
C GLY A 148 2.09 13.10 -28.45
N ARG A 149 1.45 11.93 -28.33
CA ARG A 149 0.19 11.77 -27.59
C ARG A 149 0.46 11.74 -26.08
N ALA A 150 -0.56 12.08 -25.28
CA ALA A 150 -0.47 11.88 -23.84
C ALA A 150 -0.33 10.38 -23.50
N PRO A 151 0.54 10.01 -22.53
CA PRO A 151 0.56 8.66 -21.98
C PRO A 151 -0.71 8.40 -21.15
N ALA A 152 -0.97 7.13 -20.86
CA ALA A 152 -2.11 6.71 -20.03
C ALA A 152 -2.00 7.24 -18.59
N VAL A 153 -0.77 7.41 -18.09
CA VAL A 153 -0.46 8.03 -16.80
C VAL A 153 0.61 9.09 -17.02
N THR A 154 0.29 10.33 -16.68
CA THR A 154 1.17 11.48 -16.77
C THR A 154 1.92 11.70 -15.46
N PRO A 155 3.03 12.45 -15.46
CA PRO A 155 3.70 12.84 -14.22
C PRO A 155 2.81 13.65 -13.26
N ALA A 156 1.78 14.33 -13.76
CA ALA A 156 0.85 15.07 -12.90
C ALA A 156 -0.08 14.12 -12.12
N ASP A 157 -0.40 12.94 -12.67
CA ASP A 157 -1.31 11.98 -12.05
C ASP A 157 -0.72 11.34 -10.79
N VAL A 158 0.60 11.25 -10.69
CA VAL A 158 1.30 10.68 -9.51
C VAL A 158 1.58 11.70 -8.41
N LEU A 159 1.41 13.01 -8.68
CA LEU A 159 1.69 14.04 -7.67
C LEU A 159 0.85 13.90 -6.39
N PRO A 160 -0.44 13.56 -6.41
CA PRO A 160 -1.23 13.41 -5.20
C PRO A 160 -0.76 12.24 -4.32
N SER A 161 -0.40 11.09 -4.92
CA SER A 161 0.09 9.93 -4.17
C SER A 161 1.47 10.22 -3.56
N MET A 162 2.35 10.91 -4.28
CA MET A 162 3.63 11.40 -3.74
C MET A 162 3.43 12.35 -2.56
N ARG A 163 2.49 13.30 -2.63
CA ARG A 163 2.18 14.23 -1.54
C ARG A 163 1.67 13.51 -0.30
N LEU A 164 0.86 12.46 -0.45
CA LEU A 164 0.43 11.63 0.68
C LEU A 164 1.61 10.92 1.35
N ILE A 165 2.54 10.37 0.57
CA ILE A 165 3.76 9.74 1.11
C ILE A 165 4.61 10.76 1.88
N GLU A 166 4.80 11.95 1.31
CA GLU A 166 5.53 13.04 1.98
C GLU A 166 4.83 13.48 3.27
N ALA A 167 3.50 13.59 3.27
CA ALA A 167 2.71 13.91 4.45
C ALA A 167 2.89 12.85 5.55
N CYS A 168 2.88 11.56 5.21
CA CYS A 168 3.15 10.47 6.15
C CYS A 168 4.51 10.64 6.83
N TYR A 169 5.58 10.83 6.04
CA TYR A 169 6.91 11.02 6.60
C TYR A 169 7.03 12.29 7.46
N ALA A 170 6.33 13.37 7.07
CA ALA A 170 6.33 14.64 7.80
C ALA A 170 5.61 14.57 9.15
N SER A 171 4.55 13.74 9.26
CA SER A 171 3.75 13.57 10.47
C SER A 171 4.04 12.24 11.20
N ARG A 172 5.21 11.65 10.99
CA ARG A 172 5.48 10.29 11.46
C ARG A 172 5.45 10.19 12.98
N GLU A 173 4.68 9.22 13.47
CA GLU A 173 4.68 8.81 14.87
C GLU A 173 5.07 7.34 14.97
N ARG A 174 5.71 6.97 16.08
CA ARG A 174 6.07 5.57 16.30
C ARG A 174 4.86 4.79 16.82
N PHE A 175 4.76 3.52 16.48
CA PHE A 175 3.86 2.62 17.19
C PHE A 175 4.14 2.61 18.69
N GLU A 176 3.08 2.42 19.47
CA GLU A 176 3.24 2.05 20.87
C GLU A 176 3.83 0.63 20.94
N MET A 177 5.08 0.53 21.39
CA MET A 177 5.80 -0.73 21.46
C MET A 177 6.16 -1.04 22.93
N PRO A 178 5.19 -1.50 23.74
CA PRO A 178 5.36 -1.67 25.18
C PRO A 178 6.46 -2.68 25.56
N TRP A 179 6.84 -3.59 24.65
CA TRP A 179 7.94 -4.53 24.85
C TRP A 179 9.33 -3.85 24.90
N HIS A 180 9.49 -2.62 24.38
CA HIS A 180 10.72 -1.85 24.57
C HIS A 180 10.81 -1.17 25.94
N ALA A 181 9.69 -1.04 26.66
CA ALA A 181 9.68 -0.50 28.02
C ALA A 181 9.95 -1.58 29.09
N PHE A 182 10.19 -2.83 28.68
CA PHE A 182 10.46 -3.92 29.60
C PHE A 182 11.87 -3.80 30.20
N THR A 183 11.94 -3.27 31.43
CA THR A 183 13.13 -3.33 32.29
C THR A 183 13.06 -4.61 33.12
N GLY A 184 13.36 -5.76 32.53
CA GLY A 184 13.31 -7.03 33.24
C GLY A 184 14.30 -7.08 34.41
N GLU A 185 13.82 -7.08 35.65
CA GLU A 185 14.60 -7.62 36.76
C GLU A 185 14.66 -9.14 36.58
N SER A 186 15.85 -9.64 36.24
CA SER A 186 16.17 -11.06 36.32
C SER A 186 16.02 -11.48 37.79
N ARG A 187 14.94 -12.19 38.12
CA ARG A 187 14.89 -12.93 39.37
C ARG A 187 15.77 -14.16 39.20
N ASP A 188 16.95 -14.11 39.80
CA ASP A 188 17.75 -15.32 40.03
C ASP A 188 16.87 -16.32 40.79
N VAL A 189 16.54 -17.41 40.11
CA VAL A 189 15.90 -18.57 40.73
C VAL A 189 17.04 -19.38 41.33
N GLY A 190 17.26 -19.18 42.63
CA GLY A 190 18.17 -19.98 43.45
C GLY A 190 17.65 -21.37 43.76
#